data_AF-A0A433I8V6-F1
#
_entry.id   AF-A0A433I8V6-F1
#
_cell.length_a   1.000
_cell.length_b   1.000
_cell.length_c   1.000
_cell.angle_alpha   90.00
_cell.angle_beta   90.00
_cell.angle_gamma   90.00
#
_symmetry.space_group_name_H-M   'P 1'
#
loop_
_entity.id
_entity.type
_entity.pdbx_description
1 polymer ?
#
loop_
_entity_poly.entity_id
_entity_poly.type
_entity_poly.pdbx_seq_one_letter_code
_entity_poly.pdbx_strand_id
1 'polypeptide(L)'
;MWYFVLYLIFAVWVFIDAKKRLNHSIAWSSATLLLGPVVLPVYFAKRHLKTGEVREGGTGWNVIKNFALFWTLTIVVGAIAGMAGAGRLAEQATTHAEKTGAALGATLGMGMIFVLWFVVLAAALLLGLFLKKSSIVEHGPTGPLAQAATVE
;
A
#
# COMPACT_ATOMS: atom_id res chain seq x y z
N MET A 1 10.69 -11.80 5.97
CA MET A 1 9.54 -11.90 6.90
C MET A 1 8.82 -10.57 7.13
N TRP A 2 9.48 -9.41 7.04
CA TRP A 2 8.86 -8.09 7.22
C TRP A 2 7.62 -7.85 6.34
N TYR A 3 7.65 -8.33 5.09
CA TYR A 3 6.52 -8.22 4.14
C TYR A 3 5.25 -8.86 4.70
N PHE A 4 5.33 -10.11 5.15
CA PHE A 4 4.18 -10.82 5.70
C PHE A 4 3.66 -10.20 6.99
N VAL A 5 4.55 -9.66 7.83
CA VAL A 5 4.13 -8.94 9.05
C VAL A 5 3.33 -7.69 8.69
N LEU A 6 3.84 -6.88 7.75
CA LEU A 6 3.16 -5.67 7.28
C LEU A 6 1.78 -5.99 6.70
N TYR A 7 1.72 -6.98 5.80
CA TYR A 7 0.48 -7.31 5.11
C TYR A 7 -0.50 -8.14 5.93
N LEU A 8 -0.04 -8.83 6.98
CA LEU A 8 -0.92 -9.40 7.99
C LEU A 8 -1.66 -8.31 8.76
N ILE A 9 -0.94 -7.26 9.19
CA ILE A 9 -1.57 -6.11 9.88
C ILE A 9 -2.63 -5.48 8.96
N PHE A 10 -2.30 -5.25 7.69
CA PHE A 10 -3.27 -4.73 6.74
C PHE A 10 -4.43 -5.67 6.46
N ALA A 11 -4.19 -6.98 6.34
CA ALA A 11 -5.25 -7.95 6.11
C ALA A 11 -6.25 -7.99 7.27
N VAL A 12 -5.77 -7.94 8.52
CA VAL A 12 -6.63 -7.84 9.71
C VAL A 12 -7.44 -6.55 9.69
N TRP A 13 -6.79 -5.42 9.38
CA TRP A 13 -7.49 -4.15 9.27
C TRP A 13 -8.55 -4.15 8.16
N VAL A 14 -8.22 -4.68 6.97
CA VAL A 14 -9.14 -4.83 5.83
C VAL A 14 -10.31 -5.72 6.20
N PHE A 15 -10.09 -6.82 6.91
CA PHE A 15 -11.17 -7.70 7.37
C PHE A 15 -12.18 -6.93 8.23
N ILE A 16 -11.69 -6.18 9.22
CA ILE A 16 -12.53 -5.39 10.14
C ILE A 16 -13.25 -4.28 9.37
N ASP A 17 -12.55 -3.52 8.52
CA ASP A 17 -13.13 -2.42 7.74
C ASP A 17 -14.16 -2.93 6.73
N ALA A 18 -13.88 -4.04 6.04
CA ALA A 18 -14.78 -4.61 5.05
C ALA A 18 -16.07 -5.17 5.69
N LYS A 19 -15.98 -5.78 6.89
CA LYS A 19 -17.17 -6.18 7.66
C LYS A 19 -18.05 -4.97 7.99
N LYS A 20 -17.45 -3.89 8.50
CA LYS A 20 -18.16 -2.64 8.82
C LYS A 20 -18.77 -1.96 7.59
N ARG A 21 -18.30 -2.29 6.39
CA ARG A 21 -18.77 -1.74 5.11
C ARG A 21 -19.67 -2.68 4.33
N LEU A 22 -20.10 -3.80 4.93
CA LEU A 22 -20.89 -4.83 4.26
C LEU A 22 -20.30 -5.25 2.91
N ASN A 23 -18.97 -5.44 2.89
CA ASN A 23 -18.20 -5.87 1.72
C ASN A 23 -17.66 -7.30 1.96
N HIS A 24 -17.12 -7.95 0.93
CA HIS A 24 -16.59 -9.32 0.97
C HIS A 24 -15.32 -9.42 1.84
N SER A 25 -15.47 -9.39 3.16
CA SER A 25 -14.39 -9.24 4.14
C SER A 25 -13.31 -10.31 4.03
N ILE A 26 -13.70 -11.59 3.93
CA ILE A 26 -12.76 -12.71 3.80
C ILE A 26 -11.96 -12.60 2.49
N ALA A 27 -12.65 -12.38 1.36
CA ALA A 27 -11.99 -12.30 0.05
C ALA A 27 -10.98 -11.13 0.01
N TRP A 28 -11.37 -9.95 0.49
CA TRP A 28 -10.48 -8.78 0.52
C TRP A 28 -9.31 -8.94 1.48
N SER A 29 -9.51 -9.52 2.67
CA SER A 29 -8.43 -9.74 3.61
C SER A 29 -7.42 -10.78 3.11
N SER A 30 -7.91 -11.90 2.56
CA SER A 30 -7.05 -12.96 2.03
C SER A 30 -6.26 -12.47 0.82
N ALA A 31 -6.91 -11.74 -0.11
CA ALA A 31 -6.23 -11.15 -1.25
C ALA A 31 -5.18 -10.09 -0.80
N THR A 32 -5.46 -9.33 0.27
CA THR A 32 -4.50 -8.37 0.84
C THR A 32 -3.28 -9.05 1.43
N LEU A 33 -3.45 -10.21 2.09
CA LEU A 33 -2.31 -10.94 2.65
C LEU A 33 -1.37 -11.46 1.55
N LEU A 34 -1.93 -11.89 0.42
CA LEU A 34 -1.19 -12.48 -0.69
C LEU A 34 -0.57 -11.43 -1.62
N LEU A 35 -1.35 -10.40 -1.98
CA LEU A 35 -1.05 -9.44 -3.04
C LEU A 35 -1.19 -7.99 -2.56
N GLY A 36 -0.87 -7.75 -1.28
CA GLY A 36 -1.19 -6.51 -0.57
C GLY A 36 -0.88 -5.18 -1.27
N PRO A 37 0.31 -4.94 -1.85
CA PRO A 37 0.61 -3.66 -2.50
C PRO A 37 -0.27 -3.39 -3.73
N VAL A 38 -0.87 -4.44 -4.33
CA VAL A 38 -1.75 -4.34 -5.49
C VAL A 38 -3.22 -4.36 -5.08
N VAL A 39 -3.59 -5.19 -4.11
CA VAL A 39 -4.97 -5.39 -3.68
C VAL A 39 -5.47 -4.25 -2.79
N LEU A 40 -4.67 -3.74 -1.87
CA LEU A 40 -5.09 -2.63 -0.98
C LEU A 40 -5.53 -1.39 -1.76
N PRO A 41 -4.80 -0.93 -2.79
CA PRO A 41 -5.25 0.18 -3.61
C PRO A 41 -6.61 -0.04 -4.26
N VAL A 42 -6.85 -1.25 -4.76
CA VAL A 42 -8.11 -1.63 -5.38
C VAL A 42 -9.22 -1.69 -4.34
N TYR A 43 -8.96 -2.23 -3.15
CA TYR A 43 -9.91 -2.23 -2.04
C TYR A 43 -10.34 -0.81 -1.68
N PHE A 44 -9.40 0.12 -1.48
CA PHE A 44 -9.74 1.52 -1.17
C PHE A 44 -10.51 2.22 -2.29
N ALA A 45 -10.22 1.87 -3.55
CA ALA A 45 -10.90 2.43 -4.70
C ALA A 45 -12.32 1.88 -4.94
N LYS A 46 -12.64 0.71 -4.35
CA LYS A 46 -13.92 0.00 -4.59
C LYS A 46 -14.76 -0.26 -3.34
N ARG A 47 -14.24 -0.08 -2.13
CA ARG A 47 -14.99 -0.32 -0.89
C ARG A 47 -16.24 0.55 -0.84
N HIS A 48 -17.31 0.10 -0.19
CA HIS A 48 -18.49 0.94 0.01
C HIS A 48 -18.14 2.15 0.89
N LEU A 49 -18.66 3.33 0.55
CA LEU A 49 -18.50 4.55 1.33
C LEU A 49 -19.47 4.55 2.49
N LYS A 50 -19.01 5.03 3.64
CA LYS A 50 -19.85 5.34 4.81
C LYS A 50 -20.42 6.75 4.67
N THR A 51 -21.44 7.06 5.46
CA THR A 51 -22.03 8.40 5.54
C THR A 51 -20.95 9.47 5.78
N GLY A 52 -20.97 10.54 5.00
CA GLY A 52 -20.00 11.64 5.08
C GLY A 52 -18.66 11.39 4.39
N GLU A 53 -18.39 10.19 3.89
CA GLU A 53 -17.20 9.93 3.08
C GLU A 53 -17.43 10.36 1.62
N VAL A 54 -16.38 10.88 0.99
CA VAL A 54 -16.39 11.30 -0.41
C VAL A 54 -15.26 10.62 -1.18
N ARG A 55 -15.51 10.24 -2.42
CA ARG A 55 -14.51 9.71 -3.34
C ARG A 55 -14.57 10.44 -4.67
N GLU A 56 -13.45 11.03 -5.05
CA GLU A 56 -13.33 11.87 -6.24
C GLU A 56 -12.36 11.28 -7.27
N GLY A 57 -12.55 11.61 -8.55
CA GLY A 57 -11.60 11.34 -9.62
C GLY A 57 -11.79 10.01 -10.35
N GLY A 58 -12.83 9.23 -10.00
CA GLY A 58 -13.12 7.92 -10.60
C GLY A 58 -12.19 6.79 -10.15
N THR A 59 -12.55 5.54 -10.48
CA THR A 59 -11.86 4.34 -9.95
C THR A 59 -10.38 4.29 -10.31
N GLY A 60 -10.00 4.61 -11.55
CA GLY A 60 -8.60 4.53 -12.00
C GLY A 60 -7.67 5.44 -11.19
N TRP A 61 -8.03 6.71 -11.03
CA TRP A 61 -7.33 7.64 -10.15
C TRP A 61 -7.27 7.15 -8.71
N ASN A 62 -8.37 6.63 -8.18
CA ASN A 62 -8.41 6.12 -6.81
C ASN A 62 -7.52 4.89 -6.61
N VAL A 63 -7.41 4.00 -7.60
CA VAL A 63 -6.46 2.88 -7.52
C VAL A 63 -5.03 3.42 -7.52
N ILE A 64 -4.68 4.30 -8.46
CA ILE A 64 -3.32 4.83 -8.57
C ILE A 64 -2.90 5.64 -7.33
N LYS A 65 -3.75 6.54 -6.83
CA LYS A 65 -3.40 7.37 -5.66
C LYS A 65 -3.16 6.52 -4.41
N ASN A 66 -3.96 5.45 -4.22
CA ASN A 66 -3.76 4.53 -3.11
C ASN A 66 -2.58 3.60 -3.35
N PHE A 67 -2.30 3.22 -4.61
CA PHE A 67 -1.09 2.47 -4.96
C PHE A 67 0.16 3.27 -4.60
N ALA A 68 0.23 4.55 -4.99
CA ALA A 68 1.32 5.44 -4.61
C ALA A 68 1.55 5.47 -3.09
N LEU A 69 0.48 5.53 -2.29
CA LEU A 69 0.53 5.50 -0.83
C LEU A 69 1.07 4.17 -0.29
N PHE A 70 0.46 3.05 -0.66
CA PHE A 70 0.84 1.74 -0.13
C PHE A 70 2.20 1.28 -0.65
N TRP A 71 2.55 1.59 -1.90
CA TRP A 71 3.90 1.39 -2.44
C TRP A 71 4.95 2.13 -1.61
N THR A 72 4.71 3.41 -1.33
CA THR A 72 5.63 4.21 -0.50
C THR A 72 5.81 3.59 0.88
N LEU A 73 4.71 3.22 1.54
CA LEU A 73 4.79 2.58 2.84
C LEU A 73 5.57 1.26 2.81
N THR A 74 5.33 0.43 1.80
CA THR A 74 6.03 -0.85 1.63
C THR A 74 7.52 -0.68 1.41
N ILE A 75 7.92 0.30 0.59
CA ILE A 75 9.34 0.60 0.40
C ILE A 75 9.94 1.16 1.69
N VAL A 76 9.27 2.04 2.42
CA VAL A 76 9.78 2.56 3.70
C VAL A 76 10.02 1.42 4.71
N VAL A 77 9.05 0.52 4.89
CA VAL A 77 9.20 -0.63 5.80
C VAL A 77 10.31 -1.57 5.32
N GLY A 78 10.37 -1.82 4.01
CA GLY A 78 11.42 -2.64 3.40
C GLY A 78 12.82 -2.03 3.54
N ALA A 79 12.94 -0.71 3.41
CA ALA A 79 14.18 0.05 3.60
C ALA A 79 14.66 -0.04 5.04
N ILE A 80 13.76 0.16 6.01
CA ILE A 80 14.09 -0.01 7.45
C ILE A 80 14.55 -1.44 7.73
N ALA A 81 13.83 -2.44 7.23
CA ALA A 81 14.22 -3.84 7.38
C ALA A 81 15.57 -4.15 6.71
N GLY A 82 15.82 -3.58 5.53
CA GLY A 82 17.08 -3.69 4.80
C GLY A 82 18.26 -3.07 5.56
N MET A 83 18.09 -1.87 6.10
CA MET A 83 19.09 -1.19 6.93
C MET A 83 19.39 -1.99 8.21
N ALA A 84 18.36 -2.50 8.88
CA ALA A 84 18.55 -3.36 10.05
C ALA A 84 19.31 -4.65 9.71
N GLY A 85 19.05 -5.24 8.53
CA GLY A 85 19.80 -6.40 8.04
C GLY A 85 21.26 -6.07 7.72
N ALA A 86 21.51 -4.95 7.03
CA ALA A 86 22.85 -4.48 6.71
C ALA A 86 23.68 -4.15 7.97
N GLY A 87 23.06 -3.55 8.99
CA GLY A 87 23.70 -3.30 10.28
C GLY A 87 24.22 -4.57 10.95
N ARG A 88 23.41 -5.64 10.97
CA ARG A 88 23.83 -6.94 11.53
C ARG A 88 25.00 -7.54 10.76
N LEU A 89 25.01 -7.43 9.43
CA LEU A 89 26.13 -7.91 8.61
C LEU A 89 27.41 -7.12 8.90
N ALA A 90 27.30 -5.80 9.10
CA ALA A 90 28.44 -4.97 9.46
C ALA A 90 28.99 -5.30 10.85
N GLU A 91 28.14 -5.64 11.82
CA GLU A 91 28.54 -6.10 13.16
C GLU A 91 29.27 -7.45 13.13
N GLN A 92 28.86 -8.36 12.24
CA GLN A 92 29.44 -9.70 12.10
C GLN A 92 30.76 -9.72 11.29
N ALA A 93 31.06 -8.65 10.56
CA ALA A 93 32.24 -8.55 9.72
C ALA A 93 33.53 -8.48 10.57
N THR A 94 34.44 -9.42 10.32
CA THR A 94 35.69 -9.57 11.08
C THR A 94 36.87 -8.94 10.36
N THR A 95 36.85 -8.91 9.03
CA THR A 95 37.92 -8.36 8.21
C THR A 95 37.60 -6.96 7.67
N HIS A 96 38.64 -6.19 7.32
CA HIS A 96 38.46 -4.88 6.67
C HIS A 96 37.72 -4.99 5.31
N ALA A 97 37.98 -6.05 4.56
CA ALA A 97 37.31 -6.31 3.29
C ALA A 97 35.80 -6.55 3.49
N GLU A 98 35.42 -7.36 4.48
CA GLU A 98 34.02 -7.62 4.83
C GLU A 98 33.29 -6.36 5.28
N LYS A 99 33.90 -5.54 6.15
CA LYS A 99 33.31 -4.27 6.62
C LYS A 99 33.09 -3.30 5.47
N THR A 100 34.08 -3.18 4.58
CA THR A 100 34.00 -2.33 3.39
C THR A 100 32.92 -2.84 2.43
N GLY A 101 32.88 -4.15 2.19
CA GLY A 101 31.86 -4.79 1.37
C GLY A 101 30.44 -4.58 1.90
N ALA A 102 30.24 -4.70 3.21
CA ALA A 102 28.96 -4.46 3.86
C ALA A 102 28.50 -3.00 3.71
N ALA A 103 29.41 -2.04 3.91
CA ALA A 103 29.10 -0.60 3.75
C ALA A 103 28.75 -0.23 2.30
N LEU A 104 29.51 -0.76 1.33
CA LEU A 104 29.23 -0.54 -0.09
C LEU A 104 27.92 -1.20 -0.50
N GLY A 105 27.69 -2.45 -0.09
CA GLY A 105 26.45 -3.19 -0.35
C GLY A 105 25.23 -2.49 0.22
N ALA A 106 25.31 -1.98 1.45
CA ALA A 106 24.24 -1.20 2.08
C ALA A 106 23.95 0.09 1.32
N THR A 107 25.00 0.84 0.95
CA THR A 107 24.88 2.10 0.21
C THR A 107 24.23 1.88 -1.16
N LEU A 108 24.72 0.90 -1.93
CA LEU A 108 24.17 0.55 -3.24
C LEU A 108 22.73 0.04 -3.11
N GLY A 109 22.47 -0.86 -2.15
CA GLY A 109 21.14 -1.40 -1.89
C GLY A 109 20.12 -0.31 -1.57
N MET A 110 20.47 0.61 -0.67
CA MET A 110 19.60 1.73 -0.32
C MET A 110 19.41 2.70 -1.50
N GLY A 111 20.46 2.98 -2.26
CA GLY A 111 20.37 3.78 -3.49
C GLY A 111 19.40 3.16 -4.50
N MET A 112 19.48 1.84 -4.74
CA MET A 112 18.57 1.14 -5.63
C MET A 112 17.13 1.14 -5.12
N ILE A 113 16.90 0.94 -3.81
CA ILE A 113 15.56 1.01 -3.21
C ILE A 113 14.96 2.41 -3.41
N PHE A 114 15.75 3.47 -3.22
CA PHE A 114 15.30 4.84 -3.42
C PHE A 114 14.93 5.11 -4.89
N VAL A 115 15.78 4.73 -5.84
CA VAL A 115 15.51 4.88 -7.28
C VAL A 115 14.25 4.10 -7.68
N LEU A 116 14.15 2.84 -7.26
CA LEU A 116 12.99 2.00 -7.53
C LEU A 116 11.71 2.63 -6.97
N TRP A 117 11.74 3.12 -5.74
CA TRP A 117 10.60 3.82 -5.14
C TRP A 117 10.18 5.02 -5.96
N PHE A 118 11.13 5.91 -6.26
CA PHE A 118 10.88 7.17 -6.92
C PHE A 118 10.34 6.98 -8.35
N VAL A 119 10.99 6.13 -9.14
CA VAL A 119 10.60 5.87 -10.54
C VAL A 119 9.19 5.26 -10.61
N VAL A 120 8.90 4.26 -9.78
CA VAL A 120 7.58 3.63 -9.74
C VAL A 120 6.51 4.61 -9.26
N LEU A 121 6.81 5.41 -8.23
CA LEU A 121 5.90 6.43 -7.72
C LEU A 121 5.60 7.51 -8.77
N ALA A 122 6.64 8.05 -9.42
CA ALA A 122 6.50 9.07 -10.44
C ALA A 122 5.70 8.56 -11.64
N ALA A 123 6.04 7.37 -12.16
CA ALA A 123 5.31 6.76 -13.26
C ALA A 123 3.83 6.51 -12.91
N ALA A 124 3.57 5.99 -11.71
CA ALA A 124 2.21 5.77 -11.24
C ALA A 124 1.44 7.10 -11.17
N LEU A 125 1.97 8.13 -10.52
CA LEU A 125 1.27 9.41 -10.38
C LEU A 125 1.05 10.11 -11.73
N LEU A 126 2.04 10.10 -12.63
CA LEU A 126 1.87 10.60 -13.99
C LEU A 126 0.72 9.90 -14.72
N LEU A 127 0.68 8.57 -14.68
CA LEU A 127 -0.45 7.80 -15.21
C LEU A 127 -1.77 8.15 -14.51
N GLY A 128 -1.74 8.32 -13.19
CA GLY A 128 -2.90 8.70 -12.39
C GLY A 128 -3.52 10.01 -12.85
N LEU A 129 -2.71 11.02 -13.15
CA LEU A 129 -3.19 12.32 -13.61
C LEU A 129 -3.97 12.19 -14.93
N PHE A 130 -3.53 11.34 -15.86
CA PHE A 130 -4.28 11.05 -17.10
C PHE A 130 -5.60 10.29 -16.85
N LEU A 131 -5.66 9.49 -15.79
CA LEU A 131 -6.86 8.72 -15.42
C LEU A 131 -7.86 9.51 -14.55
N LYS A 132 -7.48 10.70 -14.07
CA LYS A 132 -8.31 11.50 -13.17
C LYS A 132 -9.51 12.07 -13.90
N LYS A 133 -10.71 11.66 -13.47
CA LYS A 133 -11.99 12.18 -13.97
C LYS A 133 -12.57 13.20 -12.99
N SER A 134 -12.32 14.48 -13.24
CA SER A 134 -12.73 15.59 -12.37
C SER A 134 -14.26 15.71 -12.19
N SER A 135 -15.04 15.16 -13.11
CA SER A 135 -16.51 15.18 -13.05
C SER A 135 -17.11 14.08 -12.16
N ILE A 136 -16.32 13.11 -11.68
CA ILE A 136 -16.82 11.99 -10.89
C ILE A 136 -16.56 12.25 -9.41
N VAL A 137 -17.64 12.44 -8.66
CA VAL A 137 -17.66 12.56 -7.21
C VAL A 137 -18.73 11.61 -6.66
N GLU A 138 -18.31 10.67 -5.84
CA GLU A 138 -19.19 9.71 -5.16
C GLU A 138 -19.33 10.14 -3.69
N HIS A 139 -20.57 10.30 -3.22
CA HIS A 139 -20.88 10.58 -1.82
C HIS A 139 -21.42 9.33 -1.14
N GLY A 140 -20.95 9.05 0.07
CA GLY A 140 -21.48 7.97 0.89
C GLY A 140 -22.78 8.34 1.61
N PRO A 141 -23.59 7.34 2.01
CA PRO A 141 -23.31 5.91 1.92
C PRO A 141 -23.48 5.34 0.50
N THR A 142 -22.74 4.29 0.15
CA THR A 142 -22.89 3.60 -1.16
C THR A 142 -23.08 2.09 -1.00
N GLY A 143 -23.59 1.43 -2.05
CA GLY A 143 -23.79 -0.03 -2.06
C GLY A 143 -24.81 -0.50 -1.02
N PRO A 144 -24.58 -1.66 -0.36
CA PRO A 144 -25.45 -2.18 0.69
C PRO A 144 -25.66 -1.24 1.88
N LEU A 145 -24.71 -0.34 2.16
CA LEU A 145 -24.87 0.65 3.23
C LEU A 145 -25.94 1.70 2.89
N ALA A 146 -26.09 2.06 1.61
CA ALA A 146 -27.15 2.99 1.18
C ALA A 146 -28.53 2.35 1.35
N GLN A 147 -28.64 1.05 1.05
CA GLN A 147 -29.89 0.29 1.21
C GLN A 147 -30.28 0.17 2.68
N ALA A 148 -29.33 -0.10 3.57
CA ALA A 148 -29.58 -0.15 5.01
C ALA A 148 -30.06 1.21 5.56
N ALA A 149 -29.50 2.32 5.07
CA ALA A 149 -29.87 3.66 5.51
C ALA A 149 -31.27 4.13 5.04
N THR A 150 -31.86 3.48 4.03
CA THR A 150 -33.21 3.81 3.54
C THR A 150 -34.34 3.08 4.28
N VAL A 151 -34.00 2.15 5.18
CA VAL A 151 -34.98 1.30 5.91
C VAL A 151 -35.15 1.76 7.37
N GLU A 152 -34.30 2.68 7.84
CA GLU A 152 -34.44 3.40 9.12
C GLU A 152 -35.24 4.69 8.95
#